data_AF-A0A557R3S2-F1
#
_entry.id   AF-A0A557R3S2-F1
#
_cell.length_a   1.000
_cell.length_b   1.000
_cell.length_c   1.000
_cell.angle_alpha   90.00
_cell.angle_beta   90.00
_cell.angle_gamma   90.00
#
_symmetry.space_group_name_H-M   'P 1'
#
loop_
_entity.id
_entity.type
_entity.pdbx_description
1 polymer ?
#
loop_
_entity_poly.entity_id
_entity_poly.type
_entity_poly.pdbx_seq_one_letter_code
_entity_poly.pdbx_strand_id
1 'polypeptide(L)'
;MDRGFTLSGLAKSDIDKVSEIHHHHLFQSLRRLTLKLYRRNPAEWRKRGLASAEAAVADLFDRDHRWRLEALNYRHGAEAIQIALTPDYPGDRVQAFVTGLVSMVQKALGERGEFYMFDKVDPQRVYNAARNVEVAAWKLGQARDALGQVLLLSNEMEPVANLSFEREFGRQIGLLDALADVHAERDGRTLTRVIQNAATAVFLPL
;
A
#
# COMPACT_ATOMS: atom_id res chain seq x y z
N MET A 1 30.98 6.08 -20.46
CA MET A 1 31.37 6.42 -19.07
C MET A 1 30.09 6.73 -18.33
N ASP A 2 29.50 5.70 -17.71
CA ASP A 2 28.28 5.84 -16.93
C ASP A 2 28.71 6.26 -15.51
N ARG A 3 28.47 7.52 -15.13
CA ARG A 3 28.65 7.93 -13.74
C ARG A 3 27.46 7.37 -12.99
N GLY A 4 27.59 6.12 -12.55
CA GLY A 4 26.66 5.54 -11.58
C GLY A 4 26.51 6.52 -10.43
N PHE A 5 25.26 6.84 -10.09
CA PHE A 5 24.93 7.70 -8.97
C PHE A 5 25.38 6.99 -7.68
N THR A 6 26.60 7.25 -7.23
CA THR A 6 27.14 6.68 -5.99
C THR A 6 26.62 7.47 -4.80
N LEU A 7 25.70 6.87 -4.03
CA LEU A 7 25.15 7.41 -2.78
C LEU A 7 26.16 7.41 -1.61
N SER A 8 27.42 7.02 -1.85
CA SER A 8 28.51 6.84 -0.87
C SER A 8 28.83 8.03 0.06
N GLY A 9 28.20 9.20 -0.15
CA GLY A 9 28.40 10.40 0.64
C GLY A 9 27.26 10.78 1.60
N LEU A 10 26.15 10.02 1.66
CA LEU A 10 25.03 10.37 2.55
C LEU A 10 25.35 9.99 4.01
N ALA A 11 25.15 10.95 4.92
CA ALA A 11 25.12 10.65 6.34
C ALA A 11 23.80 9.96 6.72
N LYS A 12 23.80 9.24 7.85
CA LYS A 12 22.61 8.58 8.40
C LYS A 12 21.40 9.54 8.50
N SER A 13 21.65 10.76 8.99
CA SER A 13 20.62 11.80 9.10
C SER A 13 20.00 12.21 7.77
N ASP A 14 20.72 12.08 6.65
CA ASP A 14 20.17 12.41 5.34
C ASP A 14 19.29 11.28 4.80
N ILE A 15 19.63 10.03 5.10
CA ILE A 15 18.79 8.87 4.79
C ILE A 15 17.50 8.90 5.60
N ASP A 16 17.56 9.31 6.86
CA ASP A 16 16.35 9.47 7.69
C ASP A 16 15.40 10.52 7.09
N LYS A 17 15.93 11.66 6.62
CA LYS A 17 15.13 12.69 5.92
C LYS A 17 14.54 12.15 4.62
N VAL A 18 15.32 11.41 3.83
CA VAL A 18 14.83 10.77 2.60
C VAL A 18 13.69 9.80 2.92
N SER A 19 13.84 9.01 3.98
CA SER A 19 12.84 8.05 4.44
C SER A 19 11.55 8.74 4.92
N GLU A 20 11.68 9.85 5.66
CA GLU A 20 10.54 10.67 6.09
C GLU A 20 9.78 11.26 4.91
N ILE A 21 10.49 11.79 3.90
CA ILE A 21 9.89 12.31 2.66
C ILE A 21 9.15 11.20 1.90
N HIS A 22 9.77 10.02 1.76
CA HIS A 22 9.14 8.87 1.10
C HIS A 22 7.90 8.41 1.86
N HIS A 23 8.00 8.26 3.19
CA HIS A 23 6.87 7.93 4.04
C HIS A 23 5.72 8.92 3.87
N HIS A 24 6.01 10.23 3.90
CA HIS A 24 5.00 11.27 3.66
C HIS A 24 4.31 11.11 2.31
N HIS A 25 5.07 10.95 1.22
CA HIS A 25 4.49 10.79 -0.12
C HIS A 25 3.73 9.48 -0.32
N LEU A 26 4.18 8.39 0.31
CA LEU A 26 3.50 7.11 0.33
C LEU A 26 2.13 7.24 1.01
N PHE A 27 2.08 7.82 2.21
CA PHE A 27 0.83 8.01 2.95
C PHE A 27 -0.13 8.96 2.24
N GLN A 28 0.37 10.02 1.59
CA GLN A 28 -0.46 10.87 0.74
C GLN A 28 -1.03 10.12 -0.48
N SER A 29 -0.23 9.24 -1.10
CA SER A 29 -0.70 8.40 -2.21
C SER A 29 -1.76 7.40 -1.77
N LEU A 30 -1.55 6.72 -0.64
CA LEU A 30 -2.52 5.81 -0.03
C LEU A 30 -3.83 6.54 0.29
N ARG A 31 -3.76 7.76 0.84
CA ARG A 31 -4.94 8.60 1.12
C ARG A 31 -5.69 8.96 -0.17
N ARG A 32 -4.99 9.35 -1.24
CA ARG A 32 -5.60 9.65 -2.56
C ARG A 32 -6.23 8.41 -3.19
N LEU A 33 -5.55 7.26 -3.14
CA LEU A 33 -6.09 5.98 -3.61
C LEU A 33 -7.38 5.63 -2.87
N THR A 34 -7.39 5.79 -1.55
CA THR A 34 -8.58 5.56 -0.70
C THR A 34 -9.75 6.44 -1.13
N LEU A 35 -9.52 7.75 -1.31
CA LEU A 35 -10.56 8.67 -1.75
C LEU A 35 -11.12 8.27 -3.12
N LYS A 36 -10.26 7.90 -4.07
CA LYS A 36 -10.67 7.41 -5.40
C LYS A 36 -11.54 6.15 -5.29
N LEU A 37 -11.12 5.18 -4.46
CA LEU A 37 -11.86 3.95 -4.24
C LEU A 37 -13.24 4.20 -3.63
N TYR A 38 -13.35 5.03 -2.59
CA TYR A 38 -14.65 5.37 -1.99
C TYR A 38 -15.57 6.14 -2.94
N ARG A 39 -15.03 7.08 -3.73
CA ARG A 39 -15.83 7.81 -4.72
C ARG A 39 -16.36 6.87 -5.81
N ARG A 40 -15.57 5.87 -6.21
CA ARG A 40 -15.96 4.88 -7.21
C ARG A 40 -16.87 3.79 -6.66
N ASN A 41 -16.78 3.49 -5.36
CA ASN A 41 -17.55 2.45 -4.67
C ASN A 41 -18.33 3.05 -3.49
N PRO A 42 -19.32 3.91 -3.74
CA PRO A 42 -19.94 4.67 -2.67
C PRO A 42 -20.85 3.84 -1.77
N ALA A 43 -21.17 2.60 -2.13
CA ALA A 43 -21.83 1.66 -1.23
C ALA A 43 -20.96 1.34 0.00
N GLU A 44 -19.64 1.35 -0.14
CA GLU A 44 -18.71 0.87 0.89
C GLU A 44 -18.68 1.78 2.12
N TRP A 45 -18.49 3.09 1.94
CA TRP A 45 -18.55 4.03 3.07
C TRP A 45 -19.96 4.18 3.65
N ARG A 46 -21.02 3.91 2.86
CA ARG A 46 -22.41 3.93 3.35
C ARG A 46 -22.71 2.78 4.31
N LYS A 47 -22.09 1.62 4.16
CA LYS A 47 -22.20 0.50 5.14
C LYS A 47 -21.81 0.94 6.55
N ARG A 48 -20.93 1.94 6.65
CA ARG A 48 -20.45 2.51 7.91
C ARG A 48 -21.27 3.69 8.42
N GLY A 49 -22.34 4.07 7.71
CA GLY A 49 -23.19 5.22 8.06
C GLY A 49 -22.48 6.58 7.94
N LEU A 50 -21.42 6.67 7.15
CA LEU A 50 -20.64 7.90 7.00
C LEU A 50 -21.28 8.86 6.01
N ALA A 51 -21.01 10.16 6.17
CA ALA A 51 -21.65 11.21 5.38
C ALA A 51 -21.11 11.35 3.95
N SER A 52 -19.84 10.99 3.71
CA SER A 52 -19.19 11.12 2.40
C SER A 52 -17.94 10.25 2.29
N ALA A 53 -17.40 10.17 1.07
CA ALA A 53 -16.09 9.55 0.82
C ALA A 53 -14.96 10.24 1.58
N GLU A 54 -14.99 11.58 1.67
CA GLU A 54 -14.03 12.39 2.41
C GLU A 54 -14.11 12.11 3.91
N ALA A 55 -15.32 11.98 4.47
CA ALA A 55 -15.52 11.60 5.86
C ALA A 55 -14.96 10.20 6.15
N ALA A 56 -15.10 9.25 5.22
CA ALA A 56 -14.53 7.91 5.34
C ALA A 56 -13.01 7.88 5.26
N VAL A 57 -12.41 8.74 4.43
CA VAL A 57 -10.95 8.92 4.40
C VAL A 57 -10.44 9.53 5.70
N ALA A 58 -11.10 10.58 6.19
CA ALA A 58 -10.71 11.25 7.43
C ALA A 58 -10.80 10.29 8.63
N ASP A 59 -11.91 9.55 8.73
CA ASP A 59 -12.09 8.54 9.78
C ASP A 59 -11.00 7.46 9.78
N LEU A 60 -10.53 7.04 8.59
CA LEU A 60 -9.51 6.00 8.45
C LEU A 60 -8.06 6.51 8.61
N PHE A 61 -7.75 7.76 8.28
CA PHE A 61 -6.36 8.25 8.30
C PHE A 61 -6.04 9.24 9.42
N ASP A 62 -7.04 9.90 10.00
CA ASP A 62 -6.84 10.98 10.98
C ASP A 62 -7.02 10.51 12.43
N ARG A 63 -7.34 9.22 12.63
CA ARG A 63 -7.45 8.59 13.95
C ARG A 63 -6.27 7.65 14.19
N ASP A 64 -5.75 7.65 15.41
CA ASP A 64 -4.70 6.69 15.78
C ASP A 64 -5.31 5.38 16.27
N HIS A 65 -5.60 4.48 15.33
CA HIS A 65 -5.99 3.10 15.59
C HIS A 65 -4.88 2.11 15.22
N ARG A 66 -3.66 2.58 14.93
CA ARG A 66 -2.50 1.76 14.49
C ARG A 66 -2.83 0.73 13.39
N TRP A 67 -3.79 1.06 12.51
CA TRP A 67 -4.33 0.17 11.46
C TRP A 67 -4.89 -1.18 11.97
N ARG A 68 -5.26 -1.25 13.26
CA ARG A 68 -5.90 -2.39 13.90
C ARG A 68 -7.36 -2.07 14.16
N LEU A 69 -8.20 -2.34 13.17
CA LEU A 69 -9.62 -2.00 13.20
C LEU A 69 -10.44 -3.16 13.75
N GLU A 70 -11.28 -2.90 14.75
CA GLU A 70 -12.22 -3.88 15.29
C GLU A 70 -13.16 -4.42 14.20
N ALA A 71 -13.61 -3.54 13.30
CA ALA A 71 -14.45 -3.92 12.14
C ALA A 71 -13.82 -4.98 11.22
N LEU A 72 -12.49 -5.16 11.27
CA LEU A 72 -11.75 -6.17 10.51
C LEU A 72 -11.37 -7.39 11.35
N ASN A 73 -11.86 -7.48 12.59
CA ASN A 73 -11.34 -8.36 13.64
C ASN A 73 -9.83 -8.21 13.82
N TYR A 74 -9.34 -6.96 13.76
CA TYR A 74 -7.92 -6.59 13.86
C TYR A 74 -7.00 -7.19 12.79
N ARG A 75 -7.56 -7.76 11.72
CA ARG A 75 -6.77 -8.20 10.55
C ARG A 75 -6.05 -7.00 9.94
N HIS A 76 -4.82 -7.25 9.51
CA HIS A 76 -3.96 -6.28 8.84
C HIS A 76 -3.12 -6.99 7.78
N GLY A 77 -2.34 -6.23 7.02
CA GLY A 77 -1.49 -6.74 5.97
C GLY A 77 -2.26 -7.59 4.95
N ALA A 78 -1.71 -8.77 4.64
CA ALA A 78 -2.26 -9.68 3.65
C ALA A 78 -3.67 -10.16 4.02
N GLU A 79 -3.93 -10.41 5.30
CA GLU A 79 -5.22 -10.90 5.77
C GLU A 79 -6.34 -9.88 5.56
N ALA A 80 -6.05 -8.59 5.76
CA ALA A 80 -7.01 -7.52 5.51
C ALA A 80 -7.31 -7.36 4.01
N ILE A 81 -6.32 -7.55 3.14
CA ILE A 81 -6.55 -7.54 1.68
C ILE A 81 -7.36 -8.78 1.27
N GLN A 82 -7.05 -9.95 1.80
CA GLN A 82 -7.75 -11.19 1.49
C GLN A 82 -9.24 -11.09 1.86
N ILE A 83 -9.56 -10.64 3.08
CA ILE A 83 -10.96 -10.50 3.49
C ILE A 83 -11.70 -9.46 2.64
N ALA A 84 -11.03 -8.36 2.27
CA ALA A 84 -11.60 -7.33 1.39
C ALA A 84 -12.02 -7.86 0.01
N LEU A 85 -11.36 -8.93 -0.46
CA LEU A 85 -11.56 -9.52 -1.78
C LEU A 85 -12.28 -10.89 -1.70
N THR A 86 -12.85 -11.24 -0.55
CA THR A 86 -13.67 -12.45 -0.40
C THR A 86 -15.14 -12.13 -0.75
N PRO A 87 -15.81 -12.86 -1.65
CA PRO A 87 -17.14 -12.49 -2.17
C PRO A 87 -18.24 -12.28 -1.11
N ASP A 88 -18.20 -13.01 -0.01
CA ASP A 88 -19.20 -12.98 1.06
C ASP A 88 -18.91 -11.93 2.15
N TYR A 89 -17.76 -11.23 2.09
CA TYR A 89 -17.41 -10.23 3.10
C TYR A 89 -18.42 -9.07 3.13
N PRO A 90 -19.16 -8.87 4.25
CA PRO A 90 -20.25 -7.89 4.32
C PRO A 90 -19.76 -6.49 4.67
N GLY A 91 -18.53 -6.36 5.18
CA GLY A 91 -17.98 -5.09 5.67
C GLY A 91 -17.58 -4.13 4.55
N ASP A 92 -16.96 -3.02 4.96
CA ASP A 92 -16.39 -2.04 4.05
C ASP A 92 -15.11 -2.61 3.41
N ARG A 93 -15.21 -2.98 2.12
CA ARG A 93 -14.13 -3.55 1.30
C ARG A 93 -13.03 -2.53 1.05
N VAL A 94 -13.36 -1.25 0.89
CA VAL A 94 -12.34 -0.20 0.70
C VAL A 94 -11.53 -0.02 1.97
N GLN A 95 -12.20 0.04 3.13
CA GLN A 95 -11.53 0.10 4.43
C GLN A 95 -10.62 -1.11 4.63
N ALA A 96 -11.11 -2.33 4.38
CA ALA A 96 -10.33 -3.55 4.53
C ALA A 96 -9.09 -3.57 3.60
N PHE A 97 -9.29 -3.30 2.32
CA PHE A 97 -8.23 -3.32 1.32
C PHE A 97 -7.13 -2.29 1.62
N VAL A 98 -7.53 -1.04 1.93
CA VAL A 98 -6.59 0.04 2.25
C VAL A 98 -5.89 -0.21 3.58
N THR A 99 -6.59 -0.72 4.59
CA THR A 99 -5.95 -1.08 5.87
C THR A 99 -4.86 -2.11 5.66
N GLY A 100 -5.09 -3.10 4.80
CA GLY A 100 -4.07 -4.06 4.39
C GLY A 100 -2.85 -3.42 3.74
N LEU A 101 -3.04 -2.55 2.74
CA LEU A 101 -1.95 -1.83 2.08
C LEU A 101 -1.15 -0.96 3.05
N VAL A 102 -1.83 -0.11 3.81
CA VAL A 102 -1.18 0.86 4.69
C VAL A 102 -0.39 0.15 5.79
N SER A 103 -0.95 -0.92 6.37
CA SER A 103 -0.25 -1.69 7.40
C SER A 103 0.94 -2.48 6.85
N MET A 104 0.91 -2.94 5.60
CA MET A 104 2.11 -3.51 4.94
C MET A 104 3.21 -2.47 4.79
N VAL A 105 2.87 -1.28 4.26
CA VAL A 105 3.83 -0.18 4.08
C VAL A 105 4.41 0.23 5.42
N GLN A 106 3.57 0.39 6.45
CA GLN A 106 4.05 0.76 7.77
C GLN A 106 4.96 -0.34 8.36
N LYS A 107 4.58 -1.60 8.26
CA LYS A 107 5.42 -2.71 8.76
C LYS A 107 6.80 -2.73 8.09
N ALA A 108 6.87 -2.40 6.80
CA ALA A 108 8.13 -2.35 6.07
C ALA A 108 9.03 -1.16 6.46
N LEU A 109 8.43 -0.02 6.81
CA LEU A 109 9.13 1.22 7.16
C LEU A 109 9.43 1.37 8.66
N GLY A 110 8.89 0.49 9.51
CA GLY A 110 8.96 0.59 10.97
C GLY A 110 7.68 1.14 11.59
N GLU A 111 7.46 0.91 12.89
CA GLU A 111 6.27 1.40 13.58
C GLU A 111 6.41 2.88 13.97
N ARG A 112 5.30 3.63 13.89
CA ARG A 112 5.29 5.05 14.29
C ARG A 112 5.41 5.15 15.82
N GLY A 113 6.21 6.11 16.29
CA GLY A 113 6.39 6.38 17.72
C GLY A 113 7.70 5.86 18.30
N GLU A 114 8.48 5.11 17.52
CA GLU A 114 9.85 4.78 17.87
C GLU A 114 10.78 5.96 17.55
N PHE A 115 11.55 6.43 18.54
CA PHE A 115 12.75 7.21 18.24
C PHE A 115 13.59 6.39 17.25
N TYR A 116 14.03 7.01 16.15
CA TYR A 116 14.82 6.36 15.12
C TYR A 116 14.07 5.30 14.27
N MET A 117 12.78 5.51 13.99
CA MET A 117 11.93 4.65 13.13
C MET A 117 12.65 4.10 11.88
N PHE A 118 13.44 4.93 11.19
CA PHE A 118 14.10 4.57 9.94
C PHE A 118 15.49 3.92 10.09
N ASP A 119 16.05 3.88 11.29
CA ASP A 119 17.38 3.31 11.53
C ASP A 119 17.44 1.82 11.20
N LYS A 120 16.37 1.09 11.52
CA LYS A 120 16.29 -0.37 11.46
C LYS A 120 15.49 -0.89 10.26
N VAL A 121 15.23 -0.04 9.27
CA VAL A 121 14.54 -0.45 8.05
C VAL A 121 15.38 -1.53 7.35
N ASP A 122 14.76 -2.70 7.14
CA ASP A 122 15.35 -3.76 6.33
C ASP A 122 15.02 -3.49 4.85
N PRO A 123 16.00 -3.25 3.97
CA PRO A 123 15.76 -2.94 2.57
C PRO A 123 14.99 -4.04 1.83
N GLN A 124 15.16 -5.32 2.21
CA GLN A 124 14.42 -6.44 1.61
C GLN A 124 12.93 -6.37 1.96
N ARG A 125 12.57 -5.93 3.17
CA ARG A 125 11.15 -5.76 3.57
C ARG A 125 10.50 -4.62 2.79
N VAL A 126 11.21 -3.52 2.56
CA VAL A 126 10.71 -2.40 1.74
C VAL A 126 10.49 -2.84 0.29
N TYR A 127 11.46 -3.57 -0.29
CA TYR A 127 11.31 -4.17 -1.62
C TYR A 127 10.11 -5.14 -1.68
N ASN A 128 9.98 -6.02 -0.68
CA ASN A 128 8.86 -6.95 -0.60
C ASN A 128 7.51 -6.22 -0.48
N ALA A 129 7.46 -5.08 0.21
CA ALA A 129 6.26 -4.25 0.27
C ALA A 129 5.90 -3.68 -1.11
N ALA A 130 6.87 -3.26 -1.92
CA ALA A 130 6.62 -2.81 -3.29
C ALA A 130 5.96 -3.92 -4.12
N ARG A 131 6.49 -5.15 -4.05
CA ARG A 131 5.89 -6.31 -4.73
C ARG A 131 4.51 -6.63 -4.17
N ASN A 132 4.30 -6.51 -2.87
CA ASN A 132 2.99 -6.74 -2.27
C ASN A 132 1.94 -5.72 -2.72
N VAL A 133 2.32 -4.46 -2.96
CA VAL A 133 1.43 -3.45 -3.55
C VAL A 133 1.05 -3.84 -4.98
N GLU A 134 2.01 -4.32 -5.79
CA GLU A 134 1.75 -4.85 -7.14
C GLU A 134 0.77 -6.04 -7.11
N VAL A 135 1.01 -7.00 -6.21
CA VAL A 135 0.13 -8.15 -6.01
C VAL A 135 -1.27 -7.72 -5.58
N ALA A 136 -1.39 -6.74 -4.67
CA ALA A 136 -2.66 -6.21 -4.23
C ALA A 136 -3.43 -5.50 -5.37
N ALA A 137 -2.75 -4.70 -6.18
CA ALA A 137 -3.34 -4.03 -7.33
C ALA A 137 -3.88 -5.03 -8.35
N TRP A 138 -3.11 -6.08 -8.65
CA TRP A 138 -3.56 -7.16 -9.52
C TRP A 138 -4.76 -7.91 -8.94
N LYS A 139 -4.69 -8.34 -7.66
CA LYS A 139 -5.80 -9.06 -7.00
C LYS A 139 -7.08 -8.21 -6.97
N LEU A 140 -6.98 -6.89 -6.74
CA LEU A 140 -8.11 -5.96 -6.82
C LEU A 140 -8.78 -5.99 -8.21
N GLY A 141 -7.99 -5.95 -9.28
CA GLY A 141 -8.48 -5.98 -10.66
C GLY A 141 -9.09 -7.33 -11.08
N GLN A 142 -8.75 -8.43 -10.40
CA GLN A 142 -9.22 -9.79 -10.71
C GLN A 142 -10.29 -10.32 -9.76
N ALA A 143 -10.52 -9.68 -8.62
CA ALA A 143 -11.51 -10.14 -7.65
C ALA A 143 -12.93 -10.05 -8.24
N ARG A 144 -13.65 -11.19 -8.25
CA ARG A 144 -15.02 -11.31 -8.76
C ARG A 144 -15.94 -11.99 -7.74
N ASP A 145 -17.22 -11.66 -7.78
CA ASP A 145 -18.27 -12.40 -7.08
C ASP A 145 -18.71 -13.66 -7.86
N ALA A 146 -19.68 -14.40 -7.31
CA ALA A 146 -20.22 -15.60 -7.94
C ALA A 146 -20.94 -15.35 -9.28
N LEU A 147 -21.31 -14.10 -9.58
CA LEU A 147 -21.94 -13.68 -10.83
C LEU A 147 -20.91 -13.13 -11.84
N GLY A 148 -19.61 -13.16 -11.51
CA GLY A 148 -18.55 -12.64 -12.36
C GLY A 148 -18.41 -11.11 -12.33
N GLN A 149 -19.04 -10.42 -11.37
CA GLN A 149 -18.92 -8.97 -11.20
C GLN A 149 -17.71 -8.62 -10.34
N VAL A 150 -17.05 -7.51 -10.65
CA VAL A 150 -15.93 -6.98 -9.85
C VAL A 150 -16.37 -6.66 -8.42
N LEU A 151 -15.59 -7.10 -7.43
CA LEU A 151 -15.90 -6.82 -6.02
C LEU A 151 -15.64 -5.36 -5.61
N LEU A 152 -14.66 -4.71 -6.23
CA LEU A 152 -14.36 -3.30 -6.07
C LEU A 152 -14.02 -2.71 -7.43
N LEU A 153 -14.74 -1.66 -7.81
CA LEU A 153 -14.48 -0.89 -9.02
C LEU A 153 -13.19 -0.07 -8.82
N SER A 154 -12.24 -0.21 -9.74
CA SER A 154 -10.97 0.53 -9.73
C SER A 154 -10.63 1.05 -11.14
N ASN A 155 -9.61 0.50 -11.79
CA ASN A 155 -9.28 0.81 -13.17
C ASN A 155 -10.43 0.36 -14.10
N GLU A 156 -10.71 1.16 -15.12
CA GLU A 156 -11.69 0.86 -16.17
C GLU A 156 -11.02 1.15 -17.51
N MET A 157 -11.09 0.23 -18.46
CA MET A 157 -10.42 0.37 -19.77
C MET A 157 -11.34 0.93 -20.86
N GLU A 158 -12.66 0.91 -20.63
CA GLU A 158 -13.67 1.30 -21.62
C GLU A 158 -14.80 2.11 -20.98
N PRO A 159 -15.42 3.07 -21.69
CA PRO A 159 -15.04 3.58 -23.01
C PRO A 159 -13.87 4.59 -22.95
N VAL A 160 -13.52 5.08 -21.76
CA VAL A 160 -12.36 5.96 -21.53
C VAL A 160 -11.53 5.37 -20.41
N ALA A 161 -10.26 5.09 -20.69
CA ALA A 161 -9.36 4.46 -19.74
C ALA A 161 -9.17 5.34 -18.48
N ASN A 162 -9.64 4.86 -17.33
CA ASN A 162 -9.39 5.46 -16.03
C ASN A 162 -8.23 4.75 -15.33
N LEU A 163 -7.01 5.11 -15.69
CA LEU A 163 -5.77 4.60 -15.07
C LEU A 163 -5.35 5.41 -13.85
N SER A 164 -6.26 6.19 -13.26
CA SER A 164 -5.92 7.05 -12.12
C SER A 164 -5.63 6.26 -10.84
N PHE A 165 -6.13 5.02 -10.72
CA PHE A 165 -5.79 4.10 -9.63
C PHE A 165 -4.41 3.48 -9.86
N GLU A 166 -4.15 3.00 -11.08
CA GLU A 166 -2.85 2.49 -11.50
C GLU A 166 -1.72 3.50 -11.24
N ARG A 167 -1.98 4.79 -11.48
CA ARG A 167 -1.01 5.86 -11.18
C ARG A 167 -0.67 6.00 -9.69
N GLU A 168 -1.58 5.69 -8.77
CA GLU A 168 -1.25 5.70 -7.34
C GLU A 168 -0.53 4.41 -6.93
N PHE A 169 -0.92 3.25 -7.48
CA PHE A 169 -0.19 2.00 -7.25
C PHE A 169 1.25 2.10 -7.75
N GLY A 170 1.47 2.53 -9.00
CA GLY A 170 2.80 2.74 -9.56
C GLY A 170 3.64 3.77 -8.78
N ARG A 171 3.00 4.83 -8.26
CA ARG A 171 3.67 5.79 -7.37
C ARG A 171 4.14 5.12 -6.07
N GLN A 172 3.29 4.30 -5.44
CA GLN A 172 3.64 3.59 -4.21
C GLN A 172 4.77 2.59 -4.46
N ILE A 173 4.67 1.80 -5.53
CA ILE A 173 5.69 0.82 -5.93
C ILE A 173 7.03 1.53 -6.16
N GLY A 174 7.06 2.59 -6.97
CA GLY A 174 8.30 3.32 -7.27
C GLY A 174 8.94 3.99 -6.05
N LEU A 175 8.13 4.55 -5.14
CA LEU A 175 8.64 5.11 -3.88
C LEU A 175 9.25 4.03 -2.98
N LEU A 176 8.62 2.85 -2.89
CA LEU A 176 9.15 1.74 -2.10
C LEU A 176 10.42 1.15 -2.73
N ASP A 177 10.45 0.94 -4.04
CA ASP A 177 11.64 0.44 -4.75
C ASP A 177 12.83 1.39 -4.57
N ALA A 178 12.63 2.70 -4.79
CA ALA A 178 13.68 3.69 -4.62
C ALA A 178 14.21 3.72 -3.19
N LEU A 179 13.31 3.65 -2.19
CA LEU A 179 13.71 3.63 -0.79
C LEU A 179 14.45 2.33 -0.43
N ALA A 180 14.03 1.18 -0.97
CA ALA A 180 14.71 -0.09 -0.79
C ALA A 180 16.15 -0.02 -1.32
N ASP A 181 16.37 0.56 -2.51
CA ASP A 181 17.70 0.75 -3.08
C ASP A 181 18.57 1.68 -2.21
N VAL A 182 18.00 2.78 -1.68
CA VAL A 182 18.71 3.70 -0.76
C VAL A 182 19.19 2.99 0.50
N HIS A 183 18.32 2.20 1.15
CA HIS A 183 18.70 1.45 2.35
C HIS A 183 19.65 0.28 2.04
N ALA A 184 19.50 -0.37 0.89
CA ALA A 184 20.39 -1.44 0.46
C ALA A 184 21.83 -0.93 0.28
N GLU A 185 21.98 0.21 -0.39
CA GLU A 185 23.27 0.86 -0.60
C GLU A 185 23.89 1.34 0.73
N ARG A 186 23.09 1.92 1.64
CA ARG A 186 23.53 2.29 3.00
C ARG A 186 24.15 1.10 3.74
N ASP A 187 23.50 -0.06 3.67
CA ASP A 187 23.88 -1.25 4.42
C ASP A 187 24.91 -2.12 3.69
N GLY A 188 25.28 -1.77 2.46
CA GLY A 188 26.09 -2.63 1.58
C GLY A 188 25.43 -3.99 1.31
N ARG A 189 24.09 -4.04 1.31
CA ARG A 189 23.30 -5.28 1.12
C ARG A 189 22.81 -5.39 -0.32
N THR A 190 22.91 -6.59 -0.90
CA THR A 190 22.29 -6.89 -2.20
C THR A 190 20.82 -7.28 -2.01
N LEU A 191 19.91 -6.64 -2.74
CA LEU A 191 18.50 -7.00 -2.78
C LEU A 191 18.27 -8.30 -3.57
N THR A 192 17.52 -9.23 -2.98
CA THR A 192 17.02 -10.39 -3.72
C THR A 192 15.76 -9.97 -4.47
N ARG A 193 15.88 -9.86 -5.80
CA ARG A 193 14.75 -9.49 -6.66
C ARG A 193 13.92 -10.73 -6.99
N VAL A 194 12.61 -10.64 -6.73
CA VAL A 194 11.65 -11.70 -7.00
C VAL A 194 10.74 -11.26 -8.12
N ILE A 195 10.68 -12.07 -9.19
CA ILE A 195 9.72 -11.90 -10.28
C ILE A 195 8.64 -12.95 -10.06
N GLN A 196 7.40 -12.52 -9.81
CA GLN A 196 6.25 -13.41 -9.70
C GLN A 196 5.28 -13.17 -10.86
N ASN A 197 4.72 -14.25 -11.39
CA ASN A 197 3.55 -14.14 -12.26
C ASN A 197 2.37 -13.65 -11.43
N ALA A 198 1.75 -12.54 -11.84
CA ALA A 198 0.67 -11.92 -11.08
C ALA A 198 -0.49 -12.90 -10.77
N ALA A 199 -0.78 -13.82 -11.71
CA ALA A 199 -1.79 -14.88 -11.57
C ALA A 199 -1.58 -15.82 -10.37
N THR A 200 -0.32 -16.11 -10.03
CA THR A 200 0.04 -17.06 -8.97
C THR A 200 0.70 -16.37 -7.78
N ALA A 201 0.69 -15.03 -7.77
CA ALA A 201 1.48 -14.28 -6.82
C ALA A 201 0.91 -14.35 -5.40
N VAL A 202 1.82 -14.53 -4.45
CA VAL A 202 1.56 -14.54 -3.01
C VAL A 202 2.21 -13.32 -2.37
N PHE A 203 1.62 -12.85 -1.27
CA PHE A 203 2.23 -11.78 -0.49
C PHE A 203 3.55 -12.25 0.11
N LEU A 204 4.61 -11.49 -0.16
CA LEU A 204 5.95 -11.69 0.37
C LEU A 204 6.02 -11.31 1.86
N PRO A 205 6.94 -11.94 2.61
CA PRO A 205 7.11 -11.66 4.02
C PRO A 205 7.63 -10.23 4.26
N LEU A 206 7.12 -9.62 5.33
CA LEU A 206 7.48 -8.30 5.86
C LEU A 206 7.89 -8.43 7.32
#